data_AF-A0A381U045-F1
#
_entry.id   AF-A0A381U045-F1
#
_cell.length_a   1.000
_cell.length_b   1.000
_cell.length_c   1.000
_cell.angle_alpha   90.00
_cell.angle_beta   90.00
_cell.angle_gamma   90.00
#
_symmetry.space_group_name_H-M   'P 1'
#
loop_
_entity.id
_entity.type
_entity.pdbx_description
1 polymer ?
#
loop_
_entity_poly.entity_id
_entity_poly.type
_entity_poly.pdbx_seq_one_letter_code
_entity_poly.pdbx_strand_id
1 'polypeptide(L)'
;MRRVAALQVLLMVSATMLCYLPAASADEAETVIGANVTWADDQPVEGTVRIVSGGHLTVNGADATVSDGSSIIIEEGGALTLNHAGLLADNPPTAIASMGYWDESNRSKFMVPGEGIEGAFDVTMMAMNDDSYFGDGAHIGDEVINLNGSSHTFSFEAGAGDVWIGLTGFSSTSVT
;
A
#
# COMPACT_ATOMS: atom_id res chain seq x y z
N MET A 1 -15.21 -33.05 -55.20
CA MET A 1 -15.95 -33.29 -53.94
C MET A 1 -15.04 -33.53 -52.73
N ARG A 2 -14.02 -34.40 -52.76
CA ARG A 2 -13.11 -34.65 -51.61
C ARG A 2 -12.36 -33.43 -51.06
N ARG A 3 -11.94 -32.48 -51.90
CA ARG A 3 -11.20 -31.27 -51.48
C ARG A 3 -12.07 -30.24 -50.75
N VAL A 4 -13.37 -30.18 -51.07
CA VAL A 4 -14.33 -29.26 -50.45
C VAL A 4 -14.69 -29.76 -49.04
N ALA A 5 -14.87 -31.07 -48.89
CA ALA A 5 -15.11 -31.69 -47.58
C ALA A 5 -13.94 -31.50 -46.60
N ALA A 6 -12.69 -31.59 -47.08
CA ALA A 6 -11.51 -31.37 -46.24
C ALA A 6 -11.41 -29.91 -45.74
N LEU A 7 -11.77 -28.93 -46.59
CA LEU A 7 -11.74 -27.52 -46.24
C LEU A 7 -12.84 -27.14 -45.23
N GLN A 8 -14.03 -27.73 -45.35
CA GLN A 8 -15.12 -27.50 -44.39
C GLN A 8 -14.82 -28.09 -43.01
N VAL A 9 -14.18 -29.26 -42.95
CA VAL A 9 -13.75 -29.86 -41.67
C VAL A 9 -12.66 -29.01 -41.01
N LEU A 10 -11.69 -28.49 -41.77
CA LEU A 10 -10.65 -27.62 -41.23
C LEU A 10 -11.23 -26.32 -40.63
N LEU A 11 -12.22 -25.72 -41.31
CA LEU A 11 -12.90 -24.50 -40.85
C LEU A 11 -13.70 -24.71 -39.56
N MET A 12 -14.36 -25.87 -39.41
CA MET A 12 -15.10 -26.21 -38.18
C MET A 12 -14.18 -26.48 -36.98
N VAL A 13 -13.00 -27.05 -37.22
CA VAL A 13 -11.98 -27.27 -36.16
C VAL A 13 -11.37 -25.94 -35.71
N SER A 14 -11.12 -24.99 -36.62
CA SER A 14 -10.67 -23.64 -36.23
C SER A 14 -11.73 -22.85 -35.45
N ALA A 15 -13.02 -22.98 -35.79
CA ALA A 15 -14.09 -22.26 -35.10
C ALA A 15 -14.34 -22.76 -33.66
N THR A 16 -14.08 -24.03 -33.39
CA THR A 16 -14.22 -24.62 -32.04
C THR A 16 -13.03 -24.31 -31.13
N MET A 17 -11.86 -24.06 -31.70
CA MET A 17 -10.67 -23.62 -30.95
C MET A 17 -10.74 -22.15 -30.50
N LEU A 18 -11.55 -21.32 -31.17
CA LEU A 18 -11.83 -19.92 -30.80
C LEU A 18 -12.82 -19.74 -29.65
N CYS A 19 -13.45 -20.82 -29.16
CA CYS A 19 -14.41 -20.76 -28.05
C CYS A 19 -13.79 -21.06 -26.67
N TYR A 20 -12.49 -21.32 -26.59
CA TYR A 20 -11.75 -21.32 -25.32
C TYR A 20 -11.34 -19.90 -24.97
N LEU A 21 -12.32 -19.02 -24.76
CA LEU A 21 -12.07 -17.89 -23.88
C LEU A 21 -12.03 -18.49 -22.46
N PRO A 22 -10.94 -18.32 -21.68
CA PRO A 22 -11.06 -18.57 -20.26
C PRO A 22 -12.25 -17.75 -19.78
N ALA A 23 -13.16 -18.39 -19.05
CA ALA A 23 -14.18 -17.67 -18.31
C ALA A 23 -13.43 -16.60 -17.51
N ALA A 24 -13.70 -15.32 -17.80
CA ALA A 24 -13.30 -14.26 -16.91
C ALA A 24 -14.01 -14.54 -15.59
N SER A 25 -13.30 -15.23 -14.70
CA SER A 25 -13.47 -15.04 -13.27
C SER A 25 -13.43 -13.53 -13.04
N ALA A 26 -14.24 -13.02 -12.12
CA ALA A 26 -14.02 -11.69 -11.58
C ALA A 26 -12.71 -11.73 -10.79
N ASP A 27 -11.58 -11.87 -11.49
CA ASP A 27 -10.26 -11.60 -10.95
C ASP A 27 -10.26 -10.12 -10.60
N GLU A 28 -9.91 -9.82 -9.36
CA GLU A 28 -9.55 -8.47 -8.97
C GLU A 28 -8.54 -7.94 -10.00
N ALA A 29 -8.74 -6.69 -10.45
CA ALA A 29 -7.91 -6.12 -11.50
C ALA A 29 -6.43 -6.25 -11.12
N GLU A 30 -5.68 -7.04 -11.88
CA GLU A 30 -4.27 -7.31 -11.60
C GLU A 30 -3.39 -6.75 -12.71
N THR A 31 -2.42 -5.92 -12.33
CA THR A 31 -1.38 -5.39 -13.20
C THR A 31 -0.04 -6.02 -12.85
N VAL A 32 0.58 -6.71 -13.81
CA VAL A 32 1.87 -7.38 -13.60
C VAL A 32 3.00 -6.59 -14.26
N ILE A 33 4.01 -6.20 -13.47
CA ILE A 33 5.20 -5.49 -13.92
C ILE A 33 6.37 -6.46 -13.93
N GLY A 34 6.76 -6.91 -15.13
CA GLY A 34 7.91 -7.80 -15.37
C GLY A 34 9.07 -7.13 -16.12
N ALA A 35 9.05 -5.81 -16.24
CA ALA A 35 10.10 -5.01 -16.87
C ALA A 35 10.23 -3.64 -16.18
N ASN A 36 11.14 -2.80 -16.65
CA ASN A 36 11.29 -1.43 -16.16
C ASN A 36 10.10 -0.57 -16.60
N VAL A 37 9.41 0.03 -15.63
CA VAL A 37 8.27 0.94 -15.83
C VAL A 37 8.50 2.19 -14.99
N THR A 38 8.13 3.34 -15.52
CA THR A 38 8.17 4.61 -14.78
C THR A 38 6.80 5.26 -14.76
N TRP A 39 6.29 5.55 -13.57
CA TRP A 39 5.17 6.45 -13.35
C TRP A 39 5.72 7.84 -13.08
N ALA A 40 5.42 8.78 -13.96
CA ALA A 40 5.92 10.16 -13.91
C ALA A 40 4.81 11.19 -13.62
N ASP A 41 3.56 10.73 -13.54
CA ASP A 41 2.37 11.50 -13.18
C ASP A 41 1.64 10.73 -12.08
N ASP A 42 0.80 11.42 -11.31
CA ASP A 42 0.03 10.79 -10.24
C ASP A 42 -0.81 9.63 -10.77
N GLN A 43 -0.76 8.48 -10.10
CA GLN A 43 -1.46 7.26 -10.52
C GLN A 43 -2.38 6.74 -9.42
N PRO A 44 -3.67 6.49 -9.72
CA PRO A 44 -4.47 5.64 -8.85
C PRO A 44 -4.00 4.19 -8.98
N VAL A 45 -3.93 3.48 -7.87
CA VAL A 45 -3.71 2.04 -7.80
C VAL A 45 -5.04 1.38 -7.48
N GLU A 46 -5.65 0.80 -8.52
CA GLU A 46 -6.88 0.04 -8.43
C GLU A 46 -6.57 -1.47 -8.58
N GLY A 47 -6.97 -2.27 -7.60
CA GLY A 47 -6.67 -3.69 -7.56
C GLY A 47 -5.22 -3.97 -7.16
N THR A 48 -4.62 -5.03 -7.70
CA THR A 48 -3.27 -5.47 -7.32
C THR A 48 -2.26 -5.11 -8.39
N VAL A 49 -1.21 -4.36 -8.00
CA VAL A 49 -0.02 -4.16 -8.83
C VAL A 49 1.07 -5.10 -8.33
N ARG A 50 1.42 -6.11 -9.12
CA ARG A 50 2.43 -7.11 -8.78
C ARG A 50 3.71 -6.90 -9.55
N ILE A 51 4.80 -6.63 -8.84
CA ILE A 51 6.14 -6.45 -9.41
C ILE A 51 6.89 -7.77 -9.25
N VAL A 52 7.10 -8.47 -10.37
CA VAL A 52 7.71 -9.81 -10.40
C VAL A 52 9.21 -9.72 -10.65
N SER A 53 9.92 -10.85 -10.54
CA SER A 53 11.35 -10.93 -10.82
C SER A 53 11.76 -10.25 -12.14
N GLY A 54 12.70 -9.30 -12.06
CA GLY A 54 13.18 -8.51 -13.20
C GLY A 54 12.30 -7.31 -13.58
N GLY A 55 11.16 -7.15 -12.91
CA GLY A 55 10.32 -5.97 -12.94
C GLY A 55 10.84 -4.89 -12.00
N HIS A 56 10.85 -3.66 -12.47
CA HIS A 56 11.24 -2.50 -11.67
C HIS A 56 10.26 -1.36 -11.93
N LEU A 57 9.43 -1.05 -10.94
CA LEU A 57 8.56 0.12 -10.98
C LEU A 57 9.28 1.30 -10.32
N THR A 58 9.42 2.40 -11.05
CA THR A 58 9.88 3.69 -10.50
C THR A 58 8.73 4.68 -10.49
N VAL A 59 8.34 5.18 -9.32
CA VAL A 59 7.46 6.35 -9.20
C VAL A 59 8.37 7.57 -9.01
N ASN A 60 8.27 8.55 -9.90
CA ASN A 60 9.25 9.64 -10.00
C ASN A 60 8.58 11.01 -10.02
N GLY A 61 8.72 11.78 -8.94
CA GLY A 61 8.16 13.13 -8.82
C GLY A 61 6.64 13.19 -8.82
N ALA A 62 5.98 12.09 -8.43
CA ALA A 62 4.53 11.88 -8.46
C ALA A 62 4.09 10.99 -7.30
N ASP A 63 2.80 11.00 -6.98
CA ASP A 63 2.23 10.17 -5.92
C ASP A 63 1.38 9.02 -6.50
N ALA A 64 1.39 7.87 -5.83
CA ALA A 64 0.49 6.77 -6.12
C ALA A 64 -0.56 6.64 -5.02
N THR A 65 -1.84 6.87 -5.37
CA THR A 65 -2.97 6.77 -4.43
C THR A 65 -3.56 5.38 -4.49
N VAL A 66 -3.46 4.62 -3.40
CA VAL A 66 -3.92 3.24 -3.27
C VAL A 66 -5.34 3.19 -2.76
N SER A 67 -6.25 2.69 -3.60
CA SER A 67 -7.67 2.55 -3.30
C SER A 67 -7.93 1.44 -2.28
N ASP A 68 -9.10 1.48 -1.64
CA ASP A 68 -9.53 0.44 -0.69
C ASP A 68 -9.50 -0.96 -1.33
N GLY A 69 -8.95 -1.94 -0.62
CA GLY A 69 -8.79 -3.31 -1.11
C GLY A 69 -7.71 -3.48 -2.20
N SER A 70 -7.00 -2.41 -2.58
CA SER A 70 -5.92 -2.45 -3.56
C SER A 70 -4.58 -2.68 -2.88
N SER A 71 -3.58 -3.16 -3.63
CA SER A 71 -2.26 -3.47 -3.07
C SER A 71 -1.15 -3.33 -4.10
N ILE A 72 0.06 -3.06 -3.62
CA ILE A 72 1.29 -3.21 -4.40
C ILE A 72 2.07 -4.37 -3.76
N ILE A 73 2.30 -5.43 -4.53
CA ILE A 73 3.02 -6.63 -4.09
C ILE A 73 4.36 -6.67 -4.83
N ILE A 74 5.44 -6.74 -4.07
CA ILE A 74 6.79 -6.89 -4.61
C ILE A 74 7.22 -8.34 -4.36
N GLU A 75 7.34 -9.13 -5.42
CA GLU A 75 7.84 -10.51 -5.32
C GLU A 75 9.37 -10.54 -5.29
N GLU A 76 9.94 -11.70 -4.97
CA GLU A 76 11.38 -11.92 -4.98
C GLU A 76 11.98 -11.53 -6.35
N GLY A 77 12.99 -10.66 -6.33
CA GLY A 77 13.67 -10.15 -7.52
C GLY A 77 12.94 -9.00 -8.24
N GLY A 78 11.78 -8.57 -7.77
CA GLY A 78 11.13 -7.32 -8.18
C GLY A 78 11.63 -6.12 -7.37
N ALA A 79 11.41 -4.89 -7.86
CA ALA A 79 11.70 -3.69 -7.09
C ALA A 79 10.69 -2.56 -7.32
N LEU A 80 10.36 -1.85 -6.24
CA LEU A 80 9.68 -0.56 -6.27
C LEU A 80 10.66 0.52 -5.83
N THR A 81 10.79 1.59 -6.61
CA THR A 81 11.59 2.77 -6.27
C THR A 81 10.69 3.99 -6.23
N LEU A 82 10.67 4.67 -5.07
CA LEU A 82 10.02 5.96 -4.90
C LEU A 82 11.09 7.04 -4.95
N ASN A 83 11.08 7.87 -6.00
CA ASN A 83 12.03 8.96 -6.18
C ASN A 83 11.28 10.30 -6.11
N HIS A 84 11.40 11.00 -4.98
CA HIS A 84 10.60 12.20 -4.68
C HIS A 84 9.10 11.92 -4.90
N ALA A 85 8.62 10.80 -4.36
CA ALA A 85 7.30 10.23 -4.60
C ALA A 85 6.73 9.61 -3.32
N GLY A 86 5.40 9.58 -3.19
CA GLY A 86 4.69 8.98 -2.07
C GLY A 86 3.74 7.84 -2.46
N LEU A 87 3.45 6.97 -1.47
CA LEU A 87 2.31 6.06 -1.51
C LEU A 87 1.25 6.60 -0.54
N LEU A 88 0.08 6.95 -1.07
CA LEU A 88 -1.00 7.55 -0.30
C LEU A 88 -2.16 6.56 -0.23
N ALA A 89 -2.70 6.30 0.95
CA ALA A 89 -3.97 5.59 1.03
C ALA A 89 -5.12 6.54 0.63
N ASP A 90 -6.05 6.09 -0.21
CA ASP A 90 -7.23 6.88 -0.59
C ASP A 90 -8.12 7.15 0.63
N ASN A 91 -8.31 6.12 1.46
CA ASN A 91 -8.98 6.23 2.77
C ASN A 91 -8.02 5.79 3.88
N PRO A 92 -7.14 6.69 4.37
CA PRO A 92 -6.26 6.35 5.48
C PRO A 92 -7.10 6.00 6.72
N PRO A 93 -6.63 5.08 7.58
CA PRO A 93 -7.35 4.70 8.78
C PRO A 93 -7.56 5.92 9.69
N THR A 94 -8.84 6.24 9.96
CA THR A 94 -9.22 7.43 10.75
C THR A 94 -9.60 7.12 12.21
N ALA A 95 -9.74 5.84 12.56
CA ALA A 95 -10.33 5.40 13.82
C ALA A 95 -9.28 4.94 14.86
N ILE A 96 -8.20 5.71 15.05
CA ILE A 96 -7.29 5.45 16.18
C ILE A 96 -7.90 6.13 17.42
N ALA A 97 -8.59 5.34 18.23
CA ALA A 97 -9.20 5.82 19.47
C ALA A 97 -8.16 5.85 20.60
N SER A 98 -7.63 7.03 20.91
CA SER A 98 -6.70 7.23 22.02
C SER A 98 -7.43 7.40 23.37
N MET A 99 -8.72 7.75 23.33
CA MET A 99 -9.53 8.07 24.51
C MET A 99 -10.01 6.80 25.25
N GLY A 100 -9.71 6.73 26.55
CA GLY A 100 -10.29 5.74 27.46
C GLY A 100 -9.62 4.37 27.51
N TYR A 101 -8.70 4.07 26.59
CA TYR A 101 -7.96 2.80 26.55
C TYR A 101 -6.47 3.02 26.85
N TRP A 102 -6.14 3.03 28.14
CA TRP A 102 -4.79 3.38 28.62
C TRP A 102 -3.94 2.15 28.96
N ASP A 103 -4.56 0.99 29.08
CA ASP A 103 -3.84 -0.26 29.30
C ASP A 103 -3.29 -0.81 27.98
N GLU A 104 -2.16 -1.50 28.06
CA GLU A 104 -1.44 -2.05 26.90
C GLU A 104 -2.30 -3.00 26.06
N SER A 105 -3.28 -3.68 26.66
CA SER A 105 -4.11 -4.68 26.00
C SER A 105 -5.22 -4.07 25.15
N ASN A 106 -5.72 -2.89 25.52
CA ASN A 106 -6.84 -2.25 24.84
C ASN A 106 -6.45 -0.98 24.05
N ARG A 107 -5.26 -0.42 24.28
CA ARG A 107 -4.80 0.78 23.55
C ARG A 107 -4.78 0.53 22.04
N SER A 108 -5.33 1.45 21.25
CA SER A 108 -5.23 1.39 19.79
C SER A 108 -3.78 1.44 19.33
N LYS A 109 -3.45 0.61 18.34
CA LYS A 109 -2.11 0.50 17.75
C LYS A 109 -2.20 0.38 16.23
N PHE A 110 -1.18 0.88 15.55
CA PHE A 110 -0.96 0.67 14.13
C PHE A 110 0.46 0.10 13.94
N MET A 111 0.65 -0.63 12.84
CA MET A 111 1.95 -1.19 12.49
C MET A 111 2.61 -0.33 11.43
N VAL A 112 3.86 0.04 11.67
CA VAL A 112 4.76 0.57 10.66
C VAL A 112 5.53 -0.61 10.09
N PRO A 113 5.35 -0.96 8.79
CA PRO A 113 6.14 -2.01 8.18
C PRO A 113 7.58 -1.53 8.01
N GLY A 114 8.55 -2.37 8.36
CA GLY A 114 9.96 -2.12 8.08
C GLY A 114 10.62 -3.28 7.36
N GLU A 115 10.01 -4.47 7.35
CA GLU A 115 10.46 -5.57 6.51
C GLU A 115 10.36 -5.21 5.02
N GLY A 116 11.43 -5.44 4.26
CA GLY A 116 11.49 -5.14 2.83
C GLY A 116 11.77 -3.67 2.47
N ILE A 117 11.88 -2.77 3.45
CA ILE A 117 12.34 -1.39 3.21
C ILE A 117 13.86 -1.34 3.33
N GLU A 118 14.52 -0.93 2.25
CA GLU A 118 15.97 -0.70 2.25
C GLU A 118 16.31 0.73 2.72
N GLY A 119 17.22 0.85 3.68
CA GLY A 119 17.69 2.13 4.20
C GLY A 119 16.87 2.68 5.36
N ALA A 120 17.25 3.86 5.84
CA ALA A 120 16.49 4.58 6.86
C ALA A 120 15.25 5.23 6.25
N PHE A 121 14.17 5.31 7.01
CA PHE A 121 12.91 5.89 6.56
C PHE A 121 12.21 6.63 7.69
N ASP A 122 11.35 7.57 7.31
CA ASP A 122 10.55 8.37 8.23
C ASP A 122 9.06 8.09 8.01
N VAL A 123 8.31 8.04 9.10
CA VAL A 123 6.84 8.00 9.08
C VAL A 123 6.31 9.21 9.81
N THR A 124 5.57 10.06 9.09
CA THR A 124 4.93 11.25 9.67
C THR A 124 3.45 11.00 9.89
N MET A 125 3.01 11.13 11.14
CA MET A 125 1.61 11.20 11.50
C MET A 125 1.12 12.64 11.48
N MET A 126 -0.11 12.85 11.01
CA MET A 126 -0.78 14.16 10.99
C MET A 126 -2.11 14.09 11.75
N ALA A 127 -2.35 15.09 12.61
CA ALA A 127 -3.63 15.24 13.28
C ALA A 127 -4.72 15.62 12.27
N MET A 128 -5.94 15.10 12.45
CA MET A 128 -7.08 15.35 11.56
C MET A 128 -7.86 16.59 12.00
N ASN A 129 -8.60 17.22 11.07
CA ASN A 129 -9.62 18.24 11.37
C ASN A 129 -9.16 19.38 12.32
N ASP A 130 -7.93 19.87 12.16
CA ASP A 130 -7.32 20.90 13.03
C ASP A 130 -7.10 20.47 14.50
N ASP A 131 -7.19 19.18 14.82
CA ASP A 131 -6.84 18.63 16.14
C ASP A 131 -5.34 18.73 16.42
N SER A 132 -4.97 18.38 17.64
CA SER A 132 -3.59 18.31 18.07
C SER A 132 -3.33 17.06 18.91
N TYR A 133 -2.12 16.53 18.78
CA TYR A 133 -1.57 15.51 19.66
C TYR A 133 -1.11 16.08 21.02
N PHE A 134 -1.50 17.29 21.39
CA PHE A 134 -1.11 17.90 22.66
C PHE A 134 -1.57 17.02 23.84
N GLY A 135 -0.59 16.52 24.61
CA GLY A 135 -0.85 15.66 25.76
C GLY A 135 -1.08 14.19 25.42
N ASP A 136 -0.95 13.81 24.15
CA ASP A 136 -0.98 12.43 23.71
C ASP A 136 0.40 11.77 23.89
N GLY A 137 0.44 10.44 23.88
CA GLY A 137 1.65 9.64 23.99
C GLY A 137 1.64 8.49 23.00
N ALA A 138 2.74 8.34 22.25
CA ALA A 138 3.01 7.15 21.45
C ALA A 138 3.84 6.17 22.27
N HIS A 139 3.53 4.87 22.22
CA HIS A 139 4.33 3.85 22.88
C HIS A 139 4.83 2.82 21.89
N ILE A 140 6.13 2.54 22.02
CA ILE A 140 6.91 1.63 21.17
C ILE A 140 7.66 0.70 22.13
N GLY A 141 7.24 -0.56 22.22
CA GLY A 141 7.67 -1.44 23.30
C GLY A 141 7.36 -0.83 24.68
N ASP A 142 8.38 -0.73 25.52
CA ASP A 142 8.29 -0.13 26.87
C ASP A 142 8.51 1.40 26.87
N GLU A 143 8.86 1.99 25.73
CA GLU A 143 9.12 3.42 25.62
C GLU A 143 7.83 4.21 25.39
N VAL A 144 7.71 5.36 26.05
CA VAL A 144 6.62 6.33 25.84
C VAL A 144 7.19 7.66 25.37
N ILE A 145 6.76 8.08 24.18
CA ILE A 145 7.10 9.33 23.53
C ILE A 145 5.93 10.29 23.68
N ASN A 146 6.17 11.44 24.32
CA ASN A 146 5.16 12.48 24.40
C ASN A 146 4.98 13.14 23.03
N LEU A 147 3.73 13.20 22.58
CA LEU A 147 3.36 13.84 21.34
C LEU A 147 2.90 15.27 21.59
N ASN A 148 2.97 16.10 20.55
CA ASN A 148 2.51 17.49 20.59
C ASN A 148 2.29 18.02 19.17
N GLY A 149 1.55 19.13 19.06
CA GLY A 149 1.33 19.83 17.79
C GLY A 149 0.38 19.10 16.86
N SER A 150 0.46 19.39 15.57
CA SER A 150 -0.40 18.80 14.53
C SER A 150 0.26 17.68 13.75
N SER A 151 1.53 17.36 14.03
CA SER A 151 2.24 16.25 13.39
C SER A 151 3.36 15.69 14.27
N HIS A 152 3.72 14.44 14.04
CA HIS A 152 4.88 13.81 14.65
C HIS A 152 5.56 12.88 13.66
N THR A 153 6.89 12.91 13.62
CA THR A 153 7.69 12.06 12.72
C THR A 153 8.48 11.04 13.54
N PHE A 154 8.30 9.76 13.22
CA PHE A 154 9.11 8.67 13.72
C PHE A 154 10.18 8.35 12.67
N SER A 155 11.44 8.28 13.12
CA SER A 155 12.57 7.92 12.27
C SER A 155 13.03 6.49 12.58
N PHE A 156 13.21 5.70 11.52
CA PHE A 156 13.60 4.30 11.61
C PHE A 156 14.93 4.10 10.91
N GLU A 157 15.87 3.44 11.60
CA GLU A 157 17.15 3.04 11.04
C GLU A 157 16.98 1.90 10.03
N ALA A 158 17.98 1.72 9.17
CA ALA A 158 17.97 0.62 8.21
C ALA A 158 17.84 -0.74 8.92
N GLY A 159 16.83 -1.52 8.52
CA GLY A 159 16.55 -2.83 9.12
C GLY A 159 15.77 -2.79 10.44
N ALA A 160 15.01 -1.72 10.72
CA ALA A 160 14.17 -1.61 11.91
C ALA A 160 13.12 -2.74 12.06
N GLY A 161 12.77 -3.44 10.98
CA GLY A 161 11.70 -4.44 10.97
C GLY A 161 10.32 -3.82 11.27
N ASP A 162 9.32 -4.67 11.47
CA ASP A 162 7.96 -4.19 11.74
C ASP A 162 7.83 -3.66 13.17
N VAL A 163 7.31 -2.44 13.30
CA VAL A 163 7.17 -1.73 14.57
C VAL A 163 5.71 -1.42 14.87
N TRP A 164 5.21 -1.87 16.02
CA TRP A 164 3.90 -1.49 16.52
C TRP A 164 3.97 -0.22 17.34
N ILE A 165 3.23 0.80 16.91
CA ILE A 165 3.08 2.06 17.63
C ILE A 165 1.65 2.11 18.14
N GLY A 166 1.47 2.33 19.44
CA GLY A 166 0.13 2.61 19.95
C GLY A 166 0.01 3.96 20.62
N LEU A 167 -1.20 4.48 20.65
CA LEU A 167 -1.47 5.85 21.05
C LEU A 167 -2.38 5.90 22.28
N THR A 168 -1.98 6.66 23.29
CA THR A 168 -2.84 7.09 24.41
C THR A 168 -3.01 8.59 24.36
N GLY A 169 -4.16 9.11 24.76
CA GLY A 169 -4.36 10.55 24.76
C GLY A 169 -5.81 10.96 24.72
N PHE A 170 -6.05 12.26 24.73
CA PHE A 170 -7.39 12.81 24.65
C PHE A 170 -7.67 13.58 23.36
N SER A 171 -6.70 13.73 22.46
CA SER A 171 -6.79 14.58 21.26
C SER A 171 -7.57 15.86 21.57
N SER A 172 -6.93 16.77 22.28
CA SER A 172 -7.56 18.05 22.63
C SER A 172 -7.35 19.08 21.53
N THR A 173 -8.35 19.92 21.29
CA THR A 173 -8.15 21.14 20.50
C THR A 173 -7.04 21.99 21.12
N SER A 174 -6.21 22.62 20.28
CA SER A 174 -5.15 23.55 20.70
C SER A 174 -5.63 24.52 21.79
N VAL A 175 -4.90 24.57 22.90
CA VAL A 175 -4.99 25.70 23.86
C VAL A 175 -4.15 26.84 23.28
N THR A 176 -4.85 27.85 22.76
CA THR A 176 -4.29 29.15 22.34
C THR A 176 -3.43 29.80 23.41
#